data_AF-A0A7Y5Y928-F1
#
_entry.id   AF-A0A7Y5Y928-F1
#
_cell.length_a   1.000
_cell.length_b   1.000
_cell.length_c   1.000
_cell.angle_alpha   90.00
_cell.angle_beta   90.00
_cell.angle_gamma   90.00
#
_symmetry.space_group_name_H-M   'P 1'
#
loop_
_entity.id
_entity.type
_entity.pdbx_description
1 polymer ?
#
loop_
_entity_poly.entity_id
_entity_poly.type
_entity_poly.pdbx_seq_one_letter_code
_entity_poly.pdbx_strand_id
1 'polypeptide(L)' 'MQLPVFAALVLIVAGVWSLVVWPQFLRRVMKDPRARDSAGKATKFLTVHVVLVSISMVLGLATAVIGVLGLLG' A
#
# COMPACT_ATOMS: atom_id res chain seq x y z
N MET A 1 -0.92 27.33 0.64
CA MET A 1 -1.27 27.13 -0.80
C MET A 1 -2.47 26.20 -0.84
N GLN A 2 -3.55 26.58 -1.52
CA GLN A 2 -4.71 25.69 -1.71
C GLN A 2 -4.37 24.64 -2.78
N LEU A 3 -4.71 23.38 -2.53
CA LEU A 3 -4.53 22.30 -3.50
C LEU A 3 -5.59 22.44 -4.61
N PRO A 4 -5.21 22.40 -5.90
CA PRO A 4 -6.20 22.31 -6.97
C PRO A 4 -7.07 21.06 -6.78
N VAL A 5 -8.39 21.18 -6.99
CA VAL A 5 -9.35 20.06 -6.84
C VAL A 5 -8.91 18.83 -7.61
N PHE A 6 -8.40 19.03 -8.83
CA PHE A 6 -7.86 17.93 -9.64
C PHE A 6 -6.70 17.19 -8.95
N ALA A 7 -5.75 17.92 -8.37
CA ALA A 7 -4.62 17.32 -7.66
C ALA A 7 -5.10 16.56 -6.41
N ALA A 8 -6.06 17.11 -5.66
CA ALA A 8 -6.66 16.44 -4.51
C ALA A 8 -7.33 15.12 -4.90
N LEU A 9 -8.11 15.11 -5.99
CA LEU A 9 -8.73 13.89 -6.51
C LEU A 9 -7.70 12.85 -6.95
N VAL A 10 -6.63 13.26 -7.62
CA VAL A 10 -5.53 12.36 -8.02
C VAL A 10 -4.91 11.69 -6.79
N LEU A 11 -4.66 12.45 -5.71
CA LEU A 11 -4.11 11.91 -4.46
C LEU A 11 -5.07 10.91 -3.81
N ILE A 12 -6.36 11.22 -3.75
CA ILE A 12 -7.38 10.29 -3.21
C ILE A 12 -7.38 8.99 -4.01
N VAL A 13 -7.48 9.08 -5.35
CA VAL A 13 -7.52 7.91 -6.23
C VAL A 13 -6.24 7.08 -6.10
N ALA A 14 -5.07 7.72 -6.11
CA ALA A 14 -3.78 7.04 -5.98
C ALA A 14 -3.64 6.33 -4.62
N GLY A 15 -4.04 6.99 -3.53
CA GLY A 15 -4.01 6.42 -2.19
C GLY A 15 -4.95 5.23 -2.04
N VAL A 16 -6.21 5.37 -2.49
CA VAL A 16 -7.20 4.28 -2.49
C VAL A 16 -6.75 3.11 -3.35
N TRP A 17 -6.21 3.38 -4.55
CA TRP A 17 -5.67 2.34 -5.42
C TRP A 17 -4.56 1.53 -4.73
N SER A 18 -3.62 2.21 -4.08
CA SER A 18 -2.57 1.58 -3.29
C SER A 18 -3.15 0.63 -2.23
N LEU A 19 -4.14 1.09 -1.46
CA LEU A 19 -4.79 0.31 -0.41
C LEU A 19 -5.55 -0.92 -0.94
N VAL A 20 -6.04 -0.89 -2.17
CA VAL A 20 -6.76 -2.00 -2.81
C VAL A 20 -5.80 -3.05 -3.39
N VAL A 21 -4.74 -2.60 -4.07
CA VAL A 21 -3.84 -3.48 -4.82
C VAL A 21 -2.89 -4.26 -3.91
N TRP A 22 -2.28 -3.59 -2.93
CA TRP A 22 -1.24 -4.21 -2.11
C TRP A 22 -1.70 -5.42 -1.30
N PRO A 23 -2.91 -5.46 -0.69
CA PRO A 23 -3.39 -6.67 -0.03
C PRO A 23 -3.51 -7.88 -0.97
N GLN A 24 -3.97 -7.66 -2.21
CA GLN A 24 -4.09 -8.73 -3.20
C GLN A 24 -2.72 -9.22 -3.66
N PHE A 25 -1.75 -8.31 -3.80
CA PHE A 25 -0.38 -8.66 -4.11
C PHE A 25 0.25 -9.48 -2.97
N LEU A 26 0.10 -9.04 -1.71
CA LEU A 26 0.65 -9.76 -0.56
C LEU A 26 0.04 -11.17 -0.42
N ARG A 27 -1.26 -11.33 -0.69
CA ARG A 27 -1.90 -12.66 -0.74
C ARG A 27 -1.25 -13.59 -1.76
N ARG A 28 -0.81 -13.07 -2.91
CA ARG A 28 -0.09 -13.86 -3.92
C ARG A 28 1.33 -14.20 -3.44
N VAL A 29 2.04 -13.24 -2.86
CA VAL A 29 3.38 -13.47 -2.31
C VAL A 29 3.36 -14.53 -1.21
N MET A 30 2.38 -14.50 -0.30
CA MET A 30 2.24 -15.49 0.76
C MET A 30 2.01 -16.93 0.25
N LYS A 31 1.51 -17.08 -0.98
CA LYS A 31 1.29 -18.38 -1.65
C LYS A 31 2.48 -18.82 -2.50
N ASP A 32 3.48 -17.98 -2.69
CA ASP A 32 4.68 -18.31 -3.45
C ASP A 32 5.48 -19.39 -2.69
N PRO A 33 6.00 -20.43 -3.38
CA PRO A 33 6.81 -21.48 -2.74
C PRO A 33 8.03 -20.96 -1.97
N ARG A 34 8.57 -19.79 -2.35
CA ARG A 34 9.72 -19.16 -1.68
C ARG A 34 9.35 -18.47 -0.38
N ALA A 35 8.06 -18.28 -0.08
CA ALA A 35 7.61 -17.50 1.08
C ALA A 35 7.92 -18.17 2.42
N ARG A 36 7.93 -19.51 2.44
CA ARG A 36 8.21 -20.30 3.63
C ARG A 36 9.26 -21.36 3.35
N ASP A 37 10.09 -21.65 4.34
CA ASP A 37 11.06 -22.74 4.27
C ASP A 37 10.41 -24.11 4.54
N SER A 38 11.20 -25.17 4.51
CA SER A 38 10.74 -26.55 4.76
C SER A 38 10.18 -26.78 6.17
N ALA A 39 10.54 -25.93 7.14
CA ALA A 39 9.99 -25.94 8.50
C ALA A 39 8.76 -25.01 8.64
N GLY A 40 8.30 -24.41 7.53
CA GLY A 40 7.18 -23.48 7.50
C GLY A 40 7.49 -22.08 8.01
N LYS A 41 8.74 -21.72 8.30
CA LYS A 41 9.10 -20.38 8.79
C LYS A 41 9.13 -19.37 7.64
N ALA A 42 8.80 -18.11 7.95
CA ALA A 42 8.88 -17.02 6.98
C ALA A 42 10.33 -16.81 6.52
N THR A 43 10.54 -16.82 5.21
CA THR A 43 11.85 -16.54 4.62
C THR A 43 12.09 -15.02 4.52
N LYS A 44 13.33 -14.62 4.21
CA LYS A 44 13.65 -13.22 3.88
C LYS A 44 12.80 -12.69 2.72
N PHE A 45 12.45 -13.54 1.75
CA PHE A 45 11.58 -13.17 0.63
C PHE A 45 10.21 -12.71 1.14
N LEU A 46 9.55 -13.49 2.00
CA LEU A 46 8.26 -13.09 2.56
C LEU A 46 8.38 -11.85 3.45
N THR A 47 9.38 -11.80 4.33
CA THR A 47 9.57 -10.68 5.26
C THR A 47 9.75 -9.35 4.53
N VAL A 48 10.60 -9.29 3.51
CA VAL A 48 10.83 -8.06 2.74
C VAL A 48 9.54 -7.58 2.08
N HIS A 49 8.77 -8.49 1.46
CA HIS A 49 7.52 -8.11 0.80
C HIS A 49 6.44 -7.67 1.78
N VAL A 50 6.34 -8.30 2.96
CA VAL A 50 5.43 -7.84 4.03
C VAL A 50 5.79 -6.42 4.45
N VAL A 51 7.08 -6.13 4.67
CA VAL A 51 7.54 -4.78 5.05
C VAL A 51 7.24 -3.77 3.94
N LEU A 52 7.59 -4.07 2.69
CA LEU A 52 7.35 -3.19 1.54
C LEU A 52 5.85 -2.90 1.36
N VAL A 53 5.00 -3.92 1.44
CA VAL A 53 3.55 -3.76 1.37
C VAL A 53 3.03 -2.91 2.52
N SER A 54 3.47 -3.18 3.76
CA SER A 54 3.02 -2.45 4.94
C SER A 54 3.35 -0.97 4.85
N ILE A 55 4.58 -0.62 4.47
CA ILE A 55 5.01 0.77 4.26
C ILE A 55 4.19 1.41 3.13
N SER A 56 4.01 0.70 2.01
CA SER A 56 3.25 1.22 0.87
C SER A 56 1.78 1.47 1.20
N MET A 57 1.19 0.66 2.07
CA MET A 57 -0.18 0.88 2.56
C MET A 57 -0.27 2.10 3.48
N VAL A 58 0.70 2.30 4.39
CA VAL A 58 0.76 3.51 5.22
C VAL A 58 0.91 4.76 4.36
N LEU A 59 1.80 4.72 3.37
CA LEU A 59 1.97 5.82 2.42
C LEU A 59 0.70 6.04 1.59
N GLY A 60 0.07 4.98 1.09
CA GLY A 60 -1.20 5.06 0.35
C GLY A 60 -2.32 5.71 1.17
N LEU A 61 -2.44 5.32 2.45
CA LEU A 61 -3.38 5.95 3.38
C LEU A 61 -3.07 7.43 3.57
N ALA A 62 -1.80 7.77 3.84
CA ALA A 62 -1.38 9.16 4.00
C ALA A 62 -1.67 9.99 2.73
N THR A 63 -1.39 9.44 1.54
CA THR A 63 -1.70 10.08 0.25
C THR A 63 -3.20 10.36 0.11
N ALA A 64 -4.06 9.39 0.42
CA ALA A 64 -5.51 9.59 0.36
C ALA A 64 -5.98 10.66 1.36
N VAL A 65 -5.47 10.62 2.59
CA VAL A 65 -5.78 11.60 3.65
C VAL A 65 -5.38 13.02 3.22
N ILE A 66 -4.18 13.20 2.66
CA ILE A 66 -3.73 14.51 2.16
C ILE A 66 -4.67 15.03 1.08
N GLY A 67 -5.10 14.17 0.16
CA GLY A 67 -6.08 14.53 -0.86
C GLY A 67 -7.43 14.98 -0.26
N VAL A 68 -7.94 14.26 0.74
CA VAL A 68 -9.18 14.64 1.46
C VAL A 68 -9.02 15.97 2.19
N LEU A 69 -7.92 16.16 2.93
CA LEU A 69 -7.64 17.42 3.62
C LEU A 69 -7.54 18.60 2.66
N GLY A 70 -6.99 18.38 1.45
CA GLY A 70 -6.94 19.37 0.39
C GLY A 70 -8.28 19.76 -0.21
N LEU A 71 -9.35 18.99 0.01
CA LEU A 71 -10.73 19.35 -0.37
C LEU A 71 -11.48 20.08 0.75
N LEU A 72 -11.01 19.96 2.00
CA LEU A 72 -11.68 20.50 3.20
C LEU A 72 -11.15 21.88 3.62
N GLY A 73 -9.99 22.31 3.11
CA GLY A 73 -9.37 23.62 3.39
C GLY A 73 -9.20 24.47 2.13
#